data_AF-A0A2M8FLQ3-F1
#
_entry.id   AF-A0A2M8FLQ3-F1
#
_cell.length_a   1.000
_cell.length_b   1.000
_cell.length_c   1.000
_cell.angle_alpha   90.00
_cell.angle_beta   90.00
_cell.angle_gamma   90.00
#
_symmetry.space_group_name_H-M   'P 1'
#
loop_
_entity.id
_entity.type
_entity.pdbx_description
1 polymer ?
#
loop_
_entity_poly.entity_id
_entity_poly.type
_entity_poly.pdbx_seq_one_letter_code
_entity_poly.pdbx_strand_id
1 'polypeptide(L)'
;MDITEQQFEYWLTKREKENLEFKEAKIQFDYKKMMKYCCAIANEGGGNLIFGVTDKLPRQVVGSNAFQNYNQIKKDLFDTFRLRFEIEEFFYGGKRTLIFSIPSRSTGLPLYYENIPWMRVDESLISMTPDHLKKIFNESQPDFSAQVCENAVIDDLDEIAIHNLRHLWSKKSGNAAMLTIPIMELLQGAELLIDVKLNYGALILLGKKEALGRLLPNAEIIYEYRSSESSISAQQRQDYRIGFLAIYQKLWDLINLRNDIEHVREGLFIRDIPNFNEEVIREALLNAVTHRDYHLQGSVFIRQFPKLLEIENPGGFPTGVTPENILYKQNPRNRRIAEVFQKCGLIERSGQGADKMFRFSIEEAKSLPDYTRSDTYSVNLRLSGGIQDVQFLKFLEKISEEKKIDWTVSDLVLLEYIHQGIKLTPSFHDALYRLINQDIIEVSGRGKGVKYILSKKFYTFLGEKGVYTRRKGLDTGAKKALLIKHIEHYSKAKFDEFNDVIPGLTRDQLKNLLKSLRKEGKIEFLGAHRNGYWVLK
;
A
#
# COMPACT_ATOMS: atom_id res chain seq x y z
N MET A 1 1.11 -14.34 24.70
CA MET A 1 2.30 -13.62 24.17
C MET A 1 2.44 -12.46 25.13
N ASP A 2 3.44 -12.45 26.00
CA ASP A 2 3.40 -11.55 27.18
C ASP A 2 3.31 -10.08 26.76
N ILE A 3 2.16 -9.47 27.03
CA ILE A 3 1.87 -8.08 26.68
C ILE A 3 2.76 -7.18 27.52
N THR A 4 3.57 -6.35 26.86
CA THR A 4 4.47 -5.40 27.53
C THR A 4 3.74 -4.09 27.85
N GLU A 5 4.18 -3.39 28.91
CA GLU A 5 3.67 -2.03 29.22
C GLU A 5 3.82 -1.08 28.03
N GLN A 6 4.93 -1.15 27.30
CA GLN A 6 5.17 -0.32 26.11
C GLN A 6 4.14 -0.59 25.00
N GLN A 7 3.78 -1.86 24.78
CA GLN A 7 2.76 -2.24 23.79
C GLN A 7 1.37 -1.78 24.21
N PHE A 8 1.05 -1.89 25.51
CA PHE A 8 -0.21 -1.40 26.06
C PHE A 8 -0.33 0.13 25.94
N GLU A 9 0.72 0.86 26.32
CA GLU A 9 0.79 2.32 26.14
C GLU A 9 0.65 2.71 24.66
N TYR A 10 1.29 1.96 23.76
CA TYR A 10 1.16 2.18 22.33
C TYR A 10 -0.30 2.05 21.87
N TRP A 11 -1.03 1.01 22.30
CA TRP A 11 -2.45 0.84 21.97
C TRP A 11 -3.31 2.00 22.49
N LEU A 12 -3.06 2.49 23.72
CA LEU A 12 -3.78 3.64 24.29
C LEU A 12 -3.69 4.91 23.41
N THR A 13 -2.63 5.04 22.60
CA THR A 13 -2.46 6.18 21.69
C THR A 13 -3.14 6.04 20.32
N LYS A 14 -3.61 4.84 19.94
CA LYS A 14 -4.22 4.56 18.64
C LYS A 14 -5.71 4.89 18.62
N ARG A 15 -6.26 5.33 17.49
CA ARG A 15 -7.73 5.44 17.36
C ARG A 15 -8.36 4.05 17.34
N GLU A 16 -9.59 3.93 17.86
CA GLU A 16 -10.39 2.72 17.64
C GLU A 16 -10.61 2.56 16.14
N LYS A 17 -10.58 1.31 15.71
CA LYS A 17 -10.71 0.88 14.32
C LYS A 17 -11.38 -0.49 14.31
N GLU A 18 -11.49 -1.09 13.14
CA GLU A 18 -12.08 -2.41 12.92
C GLU A 18 -11.39 -3.52 13.76
N ASN A 19 -10.08 -3.36 14.06
CA ASN A 19 -9.25 -4.38 14.70
C ASN A 19 -8.79 -4.00 16.13
N LEU A 20 -9.26 -2.88 16.70
CA LEU A 20 -8.91 -2.46 18.06
C LEU A 20 -10.08 -1.74 18.72
N GLU A 21 -10.56 -2.27 19.85
CA GLU A 21 -11.70 -1.75 20.60
C GLU A 21 -11.38 -1.61 22.09
N PHE A 22 -11.82 -0.51 22.71
CA PHE A 22 -11.80 -0.34 24.15
C PHE A 22 -13.21 -0.29 24.75
N LYS A 23 -13.37 -0.86 25.94
CA LYS A 23 -14.57 -0.68 26.77
C LYS A 23 -14.19 -0.45 28.23
N GLU A 24 -14.91 0.46 28.88
CA GLU A 24 -14.68 0.74 30.30
C GLU A 24 -14.95 -0.49 31.16
N ALA A 25 -16.10 -1.16 30.94
CA ALA A 25 -16.47 -2.43 31.58
C ALA A 25 -16.11 -2.51 33.08
N LYS A 26 -16.34 -1.43 33.84
CA LYS A 26 -15.81 -1.27 35.21
C LYS A 26 -16.24 -2.39 36.15
N ILE A 27 -17.52 -2.77 36.08
CA ILE A 27 -18.14 -3.76 36.99
C ILE A 27 -18.53 -5.01 36.21
N GLN A 28 -19.33 -4.85 35.16
CA GLN A 28 -19.82 -5.93 34.30
C GLN A 28 -19.87 -5.47 32.85
N PHE A 29 -19.96 -6.43 31.94
CA PHE A 29 -20.19 -6.18 30.53
C PHE A 29 -21.12 -7.26 29.97
N ASP A 30 -21.96 -6.88 29.01
CA ASP A 30 -22.94 -7.79 28.44
C ASP A 30 -22.24 -8.92 27.68
N TYR A 31 -22.53 -10.17 28.07
CA TYR A 31 -21.88 -11.36 27.52
C TYR A 31 -22.15 -11.51 26.02
N LYS A 32 -23.40 -11.31 25.58
CA LYS A 32 -23.76 -11.40 24.16
C LYS A 32 -23.07 -10.33 23.34
N LYS A 33 -22.98 -9.11 23.87
CA LYS A 33 -22.27 -8.00 23.23
C LYS A 33 -20.78 -8.29 23.11
N MET A 34 -20.16 -8.92 24.11
CA MET A 34 -18.76 -9.37 24.04
C MET A 34 -18.59 -10.41 22.93
N MET A 35 -19.47 -11.40 22.85
CA MET A 35 -19.45 -12.41 21.77
C MET A 35 -19.61 -11.78 20.39
N LYS A 36 -20.49 -10.77 20.24
CA LYS A 36 -20.66 -10.00 18.99
C LYS A 36 -19.38 -9.26 18.59
N TYR A 37 -18.70 -8.60 19.55
CA TYR A 37 -17.41 -7.96 19.29
C TYR A 37 -16.33 -8.98 18.88
N CYS A 38 -16.25 -10.11 19.57
CA CYS A 38 -15.32 -11.18 19.23
C CYS A 38 -15.55 -11.72 17.81
N CYS A 39 -16.82 -11.96 17.44
CA CYS A 39 -17.20 -12.37 16.08
C CYS A 39 -16.82 -11.31 15.03
N ALA A 40 -17.16 -10.05 15.28
CA ALA A 40 -16.93 -8.97 14.33
C ALA A 40 -15.44 -8.68 14.12
N ILE A 41 -14.66 -8.56 15.20
CA ILE A 41 -13.21 -8.31 15.11
C ILE A 41 -12.50 -9.49 14.43
N ALA A 42 -12.91 -10.74 14.70
CA ALA A 42 -12.35 -11.89 14.01
C ALA A 42 -12.68 -11.88 12.50
N ASN A 43 -13.89 -11.44 12.12
CA ASN A 43 -14.30 -11.29 10.73
C ASN A 43 -13.51 -10.19 9.98
N GLU A 44 -13.08 -9.14 10.69
CA GLU A 44 -12.26 -8.03 10.17
C GLU A 44 -10.75 -8.31 10.17
N GLY A 45 -10.34 -9.59 10.27
CA GLY A 45 -8.93 -9.98 10.21
C GLY A 45 -8.23 -10.10 11.57
N GLY A 46 -8.99 -10.15 12.67
CA GLY A 46 -8.47 -10.31 14.02
C GLY A 46 -7.99 -8.99 14.63
N GLY A 47 -7.71 -8.98 15.93
CA GLY A 47 -7.44 -7.73 16.63
C GLY A 47 -7.44 -7.86 18.14
N ASN A 48 -7.65 -6.73 18.83
CA ASN A 48 -7.70 -6.69 20.29
C ASN A 48 -8.98 -6.02 20.80
N LEU A 49 -9.62 -6.63 21.79
CA LEU A 49 -10.70 -6.03 22.58
C LEU A 49 -10.20 -5.86 24.03
N ILE A 50 -10.15 -4.62 24.51
CA ILE A 50 -9.51 -4.27 25.78
C ILE A 50 -10.55 -3.70 26.76
N PHE A 51 -10.68 -4.34 27.92
CA PHE A 51 -11.55 -3.88 29.00
C PHE A 51 -10.79 -3.14 30.10
N GLY A 52 -11.44 -2.17 30.72
CA GLY A 52 -10.89 -1.36 31.81
C GLY A 52 -10.28 -0.03 31.33
N VAL A 53 -10.64 0.42 30.12
CA VAL A 53 -10.11 1.65 29.51
C VAL A 53 -11.26 2.49 28.96
N THR A 54 -11.19 3.82 29.14
CA THR A 54 -12.19 4.74 28.57
C THR A 54 -12.09 4.81 27.05
N ASP A 55 -13.24 4.96 26.39
CA ASP A 55 -13.37 5.01 24.94
C ASP A 55 -12.67 6.26 24.33
N LYS A 56 -12.95 7.45 24.90
CA LYS A 56 -12.47 8.74 24.39
C LYS A 56 -10.98 9.00 24.66
N LEU A 57 -10.33 9.63 23.68
CA LEU A 57 -8.97 10.16 23.84
C LEU A 57 -8.97 11.47 24.66
N PRO A 58 -7.98 11.69 25.56
CA PRO A 58 -6.95 10.75 25.98
C PRO A 58 -7.54 9.63 26.86
N ARG A 59 -7.23 8.37 26.53
CA ARG A 59 -7.78 7.22 27.23
C ARG A 59 -7.21 7.11 28.63
N GLN A 60 -8.07 6.81 29.59
CA GLN A 60 -7.71 6.58 30.97
C GLN A 60 -7.96 5.12 31.32
N VAL A 61 -6.99 4.50 31.99
CA VAL A 61 -7.18 3.17 32.57
C VAL A 61 -8.03 3.32 33.83
N VAL A 62 -9.24 2.79 33.78
CA VAL A 62 -10.23 2.81 34.86
C VAL A 62 -10.26 1.52 35.64
N GLY A 63 -9.75 0.43 35.07
CA GLY A 63 -9.81 -0.91 35.62
C GLY A 63 -11.15 -1.61 35.33
N SER A 64 -11.14 -2.94 35.32
CA SER A 64 -12.32 -3.77 35.06
C SER A 64 -12.38 -4.97 36.00
N ASN A 65 -13.54 -5.13 36.65
CA ASN A 65 -13.91 -6.33 37.38
C ASN A 65 -14.76 -7.30 36.55
N ALA A 66 -15.04 -6.98 35.28
CA ALA A 66 -15.80 -7.87 34.41
C ALA A 66 -15.02 -9.16 34.16
N PHE A 67 -15.76 -10.26 33.99
CA PHE A 67 -15.23 -11.53 33.51
C PHE A 67 -14.03 -12.07 34.32
N GLN A 68 -14.20 -12.18 35.65
CA GLN A 68 -13.18 -12.74 36.55
C GLN A 68 -12.80 -14.18 36.17
N ASN A 69 -13.77 -15.01 35.78
CA ASN A 69 -13.53 -16.35 35.27
C ASN A 69 -13.39 -16.35 33.73
N TYR A 70 -12.32 -15.75 33.23
CA TYR A 70 -12.07 -15.66 31.79
C TYR A 70 -11.74 -17.02 31.14
N ASN A 71 -11.35 -18.04 31.93
CA ASN A 71 -11.11 -19.39 31.41
C ASN A 71 -12.38 -20.04 30.84
N GLN A 72 -13.53 -19.84 31.49
CA GLN A 72 -14.81 -20.29 30.94
C GLN A 72 -15.13 -19.56 29.63
N ILE A 73 -14.83 -18.27 29.55
CA ILE A 73 -15.05 -17.47 28.33
C ILE A 73 -14.16 -17.95 27.18
N LYS A 74 -12.88 -18.29 27.44
CA LYS A 74 -12.01 -18.90 26.42
C LYS A 74 -12.65 -20.16 25.86
N LYS A 75 -13.21 -21.01 26.73
CA LYS A 75 -13.90 -22.24 26.33
C LYS A 75 -15.15 -21.93 25.50
N ASP A 76 -15.99 -21.01 25.95
CA ASP A 76 -17.24 -20.66 25.24
C ASP A 76 -16.96 -20.03 23.86
N LEU A 77 -15.94 -19.18 23.76
CA LEU A 77 -15.45 -18.62 22.50
C LEU A 77 -14.95 -19.71 21.55
N PHE A 78 -14.18 -20.67 22.07
CA PHE A 78 -13.70 -21.82 21.29
C PHE A 78 -14.86 -22.72 20.84
N ASP A 79 -15.82 -23.00 21.71
CA ASP A 79 -16.97 -23.85 21.39
C ASP A 79 -17.90 -23.19 20.36
N THR A 80 -18.01 -21.87 20.39
CA THR A 80 -18.84 -21.10 19.44
C THR A 80 -18.15 -20.91 18.09
N PHE A 81 -16.90 -20.43 18.08
CA PHE A 81 -16.22 -19.99 16.86
C PHE A 81 -15.19 -20.98 16.32
N ARG A 82 -14.82 -22.00 17.10
CA ARG A 82 -13.75 -22.98 16.77
C ARG A 82 -12.39 -22.34 16.50
N LEU A 83 -12.15 -21.16 17.09
CA LEU A 83 -10.89 -20.43 17.06
C LEU A 83 -10.31 -20.30 18.47
N ARG A 84 -8.97 -20.24 18.57
CA ARG A 84 -8.27 -20.06 19.85
C ARG A 84 -8.15 -18.57 20.17
N PHE A 85 -9.04 -18.09 21.02
CA PHE A 85 -8.98 -16.74 21.58
C PHE A 85 -8.02 -16.74 22.77
N GLU A 86 -7.09 -15.78 22.79
CA GLU A 86 -6.30 -15.54 23.98
C GLU A 86 -6.89 -14.41 24.80
N ILE A 87 -6.95 -14.63 26.10
CA ILE A 87 -7.43 -13.66 27.09
C ILE A 87 -6.39 -13.64 28.19
N GLU A 88 -5.87 -12.46 28.46
CA GLU A 88 -4.83 -12.23 29.45
C GLU A 88 -5.24 -11.08 30.37
N GLU A 89 -4.91 -11.21 31.65
CA GLU A 89 -5.04 -10.11 32.60
C GLU A 89 -3.78 -9.26 32.57
N PHE A 90 -3.97 -7.95 32.47
CA PHE A 90 -2.86 -7.00 32.45
C PHE A 90 -3.10 -5.91 33.50
N PHE A 91 -2.14 -5.71 34.39
CA PHE A 91 -2.23 -4.70 35.45
C PHE A 91 -1.44 -3.47 35.05
N TYR A 92 -2.12 -2.33 34.90
CA TYR A 92 -1.49 -1.06 34.58
C TYR A 92 -1.77 -0.04 35.69
N GLY A 93 -0.72 0.47 36.34
CA GLY A 93 -0.86 1.38 37.47
C GLY A 93 -1.71 0.81 38.62
N GLY A 94 -1.60 -0.50 38.87
CA GLY A 94 -2.37 -1.23 39.88
C GLY A 94 -3.83 -1.51 39.52
N LYS A 95 -4.29 -1.16 38.31
CA LYS A 95 -5.66 -1.42 37.84
C LYS A 95 -5.68 -2.62 36.89
N ARG A 96 -6.58 -3.58 37.16
CA ARG A 96 -6.80 -4.75 36.31
C ARG A 96 -7.44 -4.37 34.98
N THR A 97 -6.85 -4.82 33.88
CA THR A 97 -7.42 -4.76 32.53
C THR A 97 -7.49 -6.17 31.96
N LEU A 98 -8.45 -6.42 31.08
CA LEU A 98 -8.64 -7.73 30.44
C LEU A 98 -8.48 -7.55 28.94
N ILE A 99 -7.53 -8.26 28.35
CA ILE A 99 -7.17 -8.10 26.94
C ILE A 99 -7.52 -9.38 26.20
N PHE A 100 -8.46 -9.27 25.27
CA PHE A 100 -8.82 -10.32 24.34
C PHE A 100 -7.98 -10.15 23.08
N SER A 101 -7.04 -11.05 22.85
CA SER A 101 -6.34 -11.19 21.58
C SER A 101 -7.17 -12.10 20.68
N ILE A 102 -7.87 -11.49 19.73
CA ILE A 102 -8.85 -12.13 18.86
C ILE A 102 -8.15 -12.56 17.57
N PRO A 103 -8.13 -13.86 17.25
CA PRO A 103 -7.55 -14.34 15.99
C PRO A 103 -8.40 -13.89 14.79
N SER A 104 -7.79 -13.85 13.61
CA SER A 104 -8.54 -13.75 12.35
C SER A 104 -9.38 -15.00 12.14
N ARG A 105 -10.54 -14.84 11.51
CA ARG A 105 -11.27 -15.96 10.90
C ARG A 105 -10.40 -16.70 9.87
N SER A 106 -10.78 -17.93 9.58
CA SER A 106 -10.23 -18.70 8.46
C SER A 106 -10.57 -18.02 7.13
N THR A 107 -9.65 -18.12 6.17
CA THR A 107 -9.84 -17.65 4.80
C THR A 107 -11.08 -18.30 4.18
N GLY A 108 -11.94 -17.53 3.51
CA GLY A 108 -13.13 -18.08 2.86
C GLY A 108 -14.36 -18.28 3.76
N LEU A 109 -14.18 -18.24 5.08
CA LEU A 109 -15.20 -18.69 6.04
C LEU A 109 -15.56 -17.56 7.01
N PRO A 110 -16.70 -16.87 6.81
CA PRO A 110 -17.17 -15.89 7.78
C PRO A 110 -17.61 -16.58 9.07
N LEU A 111 -17.39 -15.93 10.20
CA LEU A 111 -17.90 -16.36 11.50
C LEU A 111 -19.29 -15.79 11.73
N TYR A 112 -20.14 -16.58 12.37
CA TYR A 112 -21.50 -16.20 12.72
C TYR A 112 -21.68 -16.25 14.24
N TYR A 113 -22.44 -15.30 14.78
CA TYR A 113 -22.95 -15.36 16.14
C TYR A 113 -24.44 -15.00 16.13
N GLU A 114 -25.27 -15.85 16.74
CA GLU A 114 -26.74 -15.77 16.62
C GLU A 114 -27.21 -15.75 15.14
N ASN A 115 -26.57 -16.56 14.28
CA ASN A 115 -26.79 -16.63 12.82
C ASN A 115 -26.54 -15.34 12.03
N ILE A 116 -25.92 -14.33 12.66
CA ILE A 116 -25.57 -13.09 12.01
C ILE A 116 -24.04 -13.04 11.84
N PRO A 117 -23.53 -12.83 10.62
CA PRO A 117 -22.12 -12.52 10.42
C PRO A 117 -21.91 -11.07 10.88
N TRP A 118 -21.40 -10.87 12.09
CA TRP A 118 -21.15 -9.51 12.58
C TRP A 118 -19.90 -8.94 11.91
N MET A 119 -19.92 -7.65 11.60
CA MET A 119 -18.80 -6.90 11.06
C MET A 119 -18.67 -5.55 11.77
N ARG A 120 -17.57 -4.84 11.55
CA ARG A 120 -17.38 -3.51 12.10
C ARG A 120 -17.20 -2.48 11.01
N VAL A 121 -17.86 -1.34 11.20
CA VAL A 121 -17.59 -0.12 10.44
C VAL A 121 -17.25 0.93 11.48
N ASP A 122 -15.98 1.33 11.52
CA ASP A 122 -15.39 2.14 12.58
C ASP A 122 -15.65 1.53 13.99
N GLU A 123 -16.47 2.22 14.80
CA GLU A 123 -16.81 1.86 16.18
C GLU A 123 -18.14 1.06 16.28
N SER A 124 -18.86 0.90 15.16
CA SER A 124 -20.20 0.32 15.14
C SER A 124 -20.21 -1.17 14.78
N LEU A 125 -20.95 -1.95 15.57
CA LEU A 125 -21.29 -3.35 15.28
C LEU A 125 -22.51 -3.40 14.36
N ILE A 126 -22.35 -3.96 13.16
CA ILE A 126 -23.44 -4.13 12.20
C ILE A 126 -23.47 -5.56 11.64
N SER A 127 -24.58 -5.95 11.02
CA SER A 127 -24.63 -7.17 10.22
C SER A 127 -23.79 -6.98 8.95
N MET A 128 -23.02 -7.99 8.59
CA MET A 128 -22.17 -7.97 7.42
C MET A 128 -22.99 -7.82 6.15
N THR A 129 -22.53 -6.94 5.26
CA THR A 129 -23.20 -6.70 3.99
C THR A 129 -22.97 -7.88 3.02
N PRO A 130 -23.90 -8.12 2.08
CA PRO A 130 -23.74 -9.16 1.06
C PRO A 130 -22.43 -9.03 0.26
N ASP A 131 -22.00 -7.81 -0.07
CA ASP A 131 -20.75 -7.57 -0.78
C ASP A 131 -19.51 -7.99 0.03
N HIS A 132 -19.51 -7.71 1.34
CA HIS A 132 -18.43 -8.12 2.21
C HIS A 132 -18.41 -9.64 2.40
N LEU A 133 -19.57 -10.29 2.58
CA LEU A 133 -19.67 -11.75 2.59
C LEU A 133 -19.13 -12.38 1.29
N LYS A 134 -19.51 -11.82 0.14
CA LYS A 134 -19.02 -12.27 -1.16
C LYS A 134 -17.49 -12.17 -1.26
N LYS A 135 -16.93 -11.06 -0.75
CA LYS A 135 -15.46 -10.89 -0.66
C LYS A 135 -14.83 -12.00 0.16
N ILE A 136 -15.40 -12.33 1.33
CA ILE A 136 -14.91 -13.41 2.18
C ILE A 136 -14.95 -14.75 1.45
N PHE A 137 -16.09 -15.15 0.89
CA PHE A 137 -16.21 -16.43 0.18
C PHE A 137 -15.26 -16.53 -1.02
N ASN A 138 -14.99 -15.41 -1.68
CA ASN A 138 -14.06 -15.35 -2.81
C ASN A 138 -12.59 -15.56 -2.40
N GLU A 139 -12.24 -15.45 -1.12
CA GLU A 139 -10.86 -15.69 -0.66
C GLU A 139 -10.43 -17.16 -0.78
N SER A 140 -11.39 -18.10 -0.75
CA SER A 140 -11.14 -19.54 -0.89
C SER A 140 -11.53 -20.08 -2.26
N GLN A 141 -11.88 -19.22 -3.22
CA GLN A 141 -12.18 -19.69 -4.57
C GLN A 141 -10.94 -20.34 -5.18
N PRO A 142 -11.05 -21.54 -5.77
CA PRO A 142 -9.93 -22.17 -6.46
C PRO A 142 -9.49 -21.27 -7.61
N ASP A 143 -8.18 -21.23 -7.85
CA ASP A 143 -7.56 -20.46 -8.94
C ASP A 143 -8.32 -20.69 -10.25
N PHE A 144 -9.03 -19.65 -10.72
CA PHE A 144 -9.84 -19.72 -11.94
C PHE A 144 -9.03 -20.20 -13.13
N SER A 145 -7.80 -19.71 -13.27
CA SER A 145 -6.93 -20.08 -14.38
C SER A 145 -6.50 -21.54 -14.36
N ALA A 146 -6.56 -22.21 -13.20
CA ALA A 146 -6.28 -23.64 -13.07
C ALA A 146 -7.53 -24.52 -13.30
N GLN A 147 -8.74 -23.95 -13.29
CA GLN A 147 -9.98 -24.72 -13.47
C GLN A 147 -10.09 -25.25 -14.90
N VAL A 148 -10.51 -26.51 -15.02
CA VAL A 148 -10.73 -27.17 -16.32
C VAL A 148 -11.91 -26.51 -17.04
N CYS A 149 -11.71 -26.20 -18.32
CA CYS A 149 -12.77 -25.79 -19.22
C CYS A 149 -13.25 -27.02 -20.02
N GLU A 150 -14.35 -27.62 -19.58
CA GLU A 150 -14.88 -28.88 -20.13
C GLU A 150 -15.13 -28.86 -21.65
N ASN A 151 -15.44 -27.69 -22.20
CA ASN A 151 -15.82 -27.51 -23.61
C ASN A 151 -14.66 -26.99 -24.50
N ALA A 152 -13.44 -26.93 -23.96
CA ALA A 152 -12.24 -26.47 -24.68
C ALA A 152 -11.47 -27.66 -25.28
N VAL A 153 -11.06 -27.52 -26.54
CA VAL A 153 -10.25 -28.52 -27.26
C VAL A 153 -8.93 -27.94 -27.74
N ILE A 154 -7.95 -28.78 -28.09
CA ILE A 154 -6.62 -28.29 -28.54
C ILE A 154 -6.73 -27.39 -29.78
N ASP A 155 -7.68 -27.65 -30.68
CA ASP A 155 -7.90 -26.82 -31.88
C ASP A 155 -8.42 -25.41 -31.56
N ASP A 156 -8.90 -25.17 -30.34
CA ASP A 156 -9.27 -23.84 -29.85
C ASP A 156 -8.04 -22.95 -29.55
N LEU A 157 -6.81 -23.50 -29.62
CA LEU A 157 -5.57 -22.80 -29.31
C LEU A 157 -4.90 -22.21 -30.57
N ASP A 158 -4.49 -20.95 -30.47
CA ASP A 158 -3.84 -20.15 -31.50
C ASP A 158 -2.38 -20.56 -31.73
N GLU A 159 -2.01 -20.74 -32.99
CA GLU A 159 -0.70 -21.22 -33.40
C GLU A 159 0.42 -20.23 -33.10
N ILE A 160 0.16 -18.92 -33.21
CA ILE A 160 1.13 -17.87 -32.92
C ILE A 160 1.41 -17.85 -31.41
N ALA A 161 0.37 -17.96 -30.58
CA ALA A 161 0.53 -18.04 -29.14
C ALA A 161 1.33 -19.29 -28.72
N ILE A 162 1.05 -20.45 -29.32
CA ILE A 162 1.80 -21.70 -29.07
C ILE A 162 3.26 -21.55 -29.49
N HIS A 163 3.51 -20.99 -30.67
CA HIS A 163 4.86 -20.70 -31.15
C HIS A 163 5.61 -19.81 -30.15
N ASN A 164 4.99 -18.72 -29.69
CA ASN A 164 5.59 -17.81 -28.72
C ASN A 164 5.86 -18.48 -27.37
N LEU A 165 4.95 -19.33 -26.88
CA LEU A 165 5.16 -20.15 -25.68
C LEU A 165 6.43 -21.01 -25.81
N ARG A 166 6.59 -21.71 -26.93
CA ARG A 166 7.78 -22.55 -27.19
C ARG A 166 9.05 -21.73 -27.19
N HIS A 167 9.08 -20.61 -27.92
CA HIS A 167 10.26 -19.77 -28.05
C HIS A 167 10.67 -19.14 -26.71
N LEU A 168 9.72 -18.56 -25.98
CA LEU A 168 9.99 -17.93 -24.69
C LEU A 168 10.48 -18.95 -23.66
N TRP A 169 9.83 -20.11 -23.59
CA TRP A 169 10.23 -21.15 -22.66
C TRP A 169 11.57 -21.80 -23.05
N SER A 170 11.83 -22.03 -24.34
CA SER A 170 13.13 -22.48 -24.81
C SER A 170 14.25 -21.50 -24.41
N LYS A 171 14.04 -20.19 -24.66
CA LYS A 171 14.98 -19.14 -24.30
C LYS A 171 15.25 -19.10 -22.79
N LYS A 172 14.22 -19.21 -21.97
CA LYS A 172 14.36 -19.16 -20.50
C LYS A 172 15.04 -20.39 -19.93
N SER A 173 14.71 -21.58 -20.44
CA SER A 173 15.24 -22.85 -19.94
C SER A 173 16.60 -23.22 -20.52
N GLY A 174 17.00 -22.60 -21.64
CA GLY A 174 18.16 -23.02 -22.43
C GLY A 174 17.95 -24.35 -23.17
N ASN A 175 16.72 -24.89 -23.16
CA ASN A 175 16.41 -26.18 -23.76
C ASN A 175 15.76 -26.00 -25.14
N ALA A 176 16.53 -26.26 -26.21
CA ALA A 176 16.05 -26.18 -27.58
C ALA A 176 14.94 -27.20 -27.90
N ALA A 177 14.83 -28.30 -27.15
CA ALA A 177 13.78 -29.31 -27.36
C ALA A 177 12.36 -28.73 -27.23
N MET A 178 12.18 -27.65 -26.44
CA MET A 178 10.88 -26.98 -26.30
C MET A 178 10.29 -26.52 -27.64
N LEU A 179 11.13 -26.25 -28.65
CA LEU A 179 10.70 -25.85 -29.99
C LEU A 179 10.00 -26.98 -30.75
N THR A 180 10.33 -28.25 -30.44
CA THR A 180 9.91 -29.40 -31.24
C THR A 180 9.07 -30.42 -30.47
N ILE A 181 8.99 -30.35 -29.13
CA ILE A 181 8.18 -31.31 -28.35
C ILE A 181 6.71 -31.32 -28.83
N PRO A 182 6.00 -32.46 -28.79
CA PRO A 182 4.58 -32.51 -29.12
C PRO A 182 3.76 -31.50 -28.32
N ILE A 183 2.69 -30.95 -28.93
CA ILE A 183 1.87 -29.91 -28.29
C ILE A 183 1.26 -30.37 -26.96
N MET A 184 0.82 -31.62 -26.87
CA MET A 184 0.27 -32.17 -25.61
C MET A 184 1.31 -32.17 -24.50
N GLU A 185 2.54 -32.59 -24.80
CA GLU A 185 3.65 -32.58 -23.83
C GLU A 185 4.03 -31.16 -23.41
N LEU A 186 4.05 -30.21 -24.36
CA LEU A 186 4.26 -28.78 -24.07
C LEU A 186 3.21 -28.26 -23.10
N LEU A 187 1.93 -28.51 -23.38
CA LEU A 187 0.82 -28.02 -22.57
C LEU A 187 0.77 -28.71 -21.19
N GLN A 188 1.07 -30.00 -21.10
CA GLN A 188 1.18 -30.72 -19.82
C GLN A 188 2.34 -30.19 -18.99
N GLY A 189 3.51 -29.96 -19.61
CA GLY A 189 4.66 -29.38 -18.92
C GLY A 189 4.40 -27.95 -18.42
N ALA A 190 3.56 -27.19 -19.13
CA ALA A 190 3.08 -25.87 -18.71
C ALA A 190 1.90 -25.96 -17.72
N GLU A 191 1.42 -27.16 -17.43
CA GLU A 191 0.23 -27.45 -16.61
C GLU A 191 -1.05 -26.75 -17.13
N LEU A 192 -1.11 -26.55 -18.45
CA LEU A 192 -2.25 -26.01 -19.19
C LEU A 192 -3.21 -27.11 -19.68
N LEU A 193 -2.77 -28.38 -19.60
CA LEU A 193 -3.54 -29.58 -19.94
C LEU A 193 -3.50 -30.55 -18.75
N ILE A 194 -4.65 -30.92 -18.22
CA ILE A 194 -4.82 -31.87 -17.09
C ILE A 194 -5.77 -32.96 -17.57
N ASP A 195 -5.37 -34.23 -17.49
CA ASP A 195 -6.18 -35.39 -17.92
C ASP A 195 -6.79 -35.20 -19.32
N VAL A 196 -5.99 -34.65 -20.25
CA VAL A 196 -6.37 -34.36 -21.65
C VAL A 196 -7.38 -33.21 -21.80
N LYS A 197 -7.73 -32.50 -20.74
CA LYS A 197 -8.60 -31.33 -20.77
C LYS A 197 -7.83 -30.03 -20.55
N LEU A 198 -8.20 -28.98 -21.28
CA LEU A 198 -7.59 -27.66 -21.15
C LEU A 198 -8.18 -26.91 -19.95
N ASN A 199 -7.37 -26.11 -19.26
CA ASN A 199 -7.85 -25.17 -18.26
C ASN A 199 -8.05 -23.75 -18.83
N TYR A 200 -8.70 -22.87 -18.05
CA TYR A 200 -8.91 -21.49 -18.49
C TYR A 200 -7.60 -20.71 -18.69
N GLY A 201 -6.52 -21.06 -17.99
CA GLY A 201 -5.19 -20.51 -18.24
C GLY A 201 -4.72 -20.78 -19.67
N ALA A 202 -5.03 -21.95 -20.23
CA ALA A 202 -4.70 -22.28 -21.60
C ALA A 202 -5.46 -21.39 -22.58
N LEU A 203 -6.74 -21.17 -22.36
CA LEU A 203 -7.55 -20.27 -23.18
C LEU A 203 -7.06 -18.82 -23.08
N ILE A 204 -6.79 -18.32 -21.87
CA ILE A 204 -6.36 -16.92 -21.65
C ILE A 204 -5.01 -16.64 -22.31
N LEU A 205 -4.08 -17.60 -22.26
CA LEU A 205 -2.73 -17.42 -22.78
C LEU A 205 -2.61 -17.76 -24.27
N LEU A 206 -3.37 -18.76 -24.73
CA LEU A 206 -3.18 -19.40 -26.02
C LEU A 206 -4.46 -19.47 -26.88
N GLY A 207 -5.62 -19.05 -26.41
CA GLY A 207 -6.88 -19.27 -27.13
C GLY A 207 -7.04 -18.46 -28.42
N LYS A 208 -7.74 -19.02 -29.41
CA LYS A 208 -8.21 -18.31 -30.62
C LYS A 208 -9.37 -17.38 -30.29
N LYS A 209 -9.63 -16.43 -31.19
CA LYS A 209 -10.71 -15.46 -31.03
C LYS A 209 -12.09 -16.10 -30.94
N GLU A 210 -12.36 -17.09 -31.78
CA GLU A 210 -13.64 -17.79 -31.85
C GLU A 210 -13.88 -18.60 -30.57
N ALA A 211 -12.84 -19.26 -30.07
CA ALA A 211 -12.88 -20.03 -28.84
C ALA A 211 -13.12 -19.13 -27.62
N LEU A 212 -12.36 -18.04 -27.49
CA LEU A 212 -12.58 -17.07 -26.41
C LEU A 212 -13.97 -16.43 -26.49
N GLY A 213 -14.48 -16.11 -27.68
CA GLY A 213 -15.85 -15.62 -27.85
C GLY A 213 -16.91 -16.60 -27.34
N ARG A 214 -16.70 -17.90 -27.51
CA ARG A 214 -17.62 -18.97 -27.10
C ARG A 214 -17.48 -19.36 -25.62
N LEU A 215 -16.25 -19.42 -25.11
CA LEU A 215 -15.93 -20.05 -23.82
C LEU A 215 -15.53 -19.06 -22.73
N LEU A 216 -14.96 -17.91 -23.09
CA LEU A 216 -14.47 -16.91 -22.14
C LEU A 216 -14.52 -15.49 -22.73
N PRO A 217 -15.71 -14.94 -23.00
CA PRO A 217 -15.87 -13.67 -23.71
C PRO A 217 -15.29 -12.48 -22.95
N ASN A 218 -15.13 -12.61 -21.64
CA ASN A 218 -14.55 -11.59 -20.78
C ASN A 218 -13.02 -11.48 -20.92
N ALA A 219 -12.34 -12.47 -21.51
CA ALA A 219 -10.89 -12.41 -21.74
C ALA A 219 -10.57 -11.51 -22.94
N GLU A 220 -10.65 -10.20 -22.72
CA GLU A 220 -10.44 -9.17 -23.73
C GLU A 220 -9.56 -8.05 -23.20
N ILE A 221 -8.66 -7.58 -24.06
CA ILE A 221 -7.81 -6.41 -23.84
C ILE A 221 -8.14 -5.39 -24.93
N ILE A 222 -8.47 -4.17 -24.53
CA ILE A 222 -8.77 -3.06 -25.43
C ILE A 222 -7.65 -2.03 -25.28
N TYR A 223 -6.97 -1.73 -26.39
CA TYR A 223 -6.02 -0.63 -26.47
C TYR A 223 -6.69 0.59 -27.11
N GLU A 224 -6.53 1.75 -26.47
CA GLU A 224 -6.98 3.04 -26.98
C GLU A 224 -5.84 4.06 -26.96
N TYR A 225 -5.64 4.76 -28.07
CA TYR A 225 -4.84 5.98 -28.08
C TYR A 225 -5.75 7.21 -28.09
N ARG A 226 -5.42 8.16 -27.21
CA ARG A 226 -6.09 9.45 -27.05
C ARG A 226 -5.07 10.58 -27.12
N SER A 227 -5.30 11.58 -27.98
CA SER A 227 -4.36 12.71 -28.09
C SER A 227 -4.33 13.60 -26.84
N SER A 228 -5.41 13.61 -26.05
CA SER A 228 -5.51 14.34 -24.79
C SER A 228 -6.45 13.63 -23.81
N GLU A 229 -6.29 13.88 -22.51
CA GLU A 229 -7.23 13.39 -21.48
C GLU A 229 -8.65 13.94 -21.65
N SER A 230 -8.80 15.10 -22.30
CA SER A 230 -10.10 15.70 -22.65
C SER A 230 -10.78 15.06 -23.86
N SER A 231 -10.10 14.18 -24.60
CA SER A 231 -10.65 13.54 -25.80
C SER A 231 -11.73 12.54 -25.41
N ILE A 232 -12.96 12.79 -25.89
CA ILE A 232 -14.13 11.93 -25.62
C ILE A 232 -13.99 10.59 -26.36
N SER A 233 -13.57 10.62 -27.62
CA SER A 233 -13.36 9.45 -28.47
C SER A 233 -11.87 9.12 -28.63
N ALA A 234 -11.54 7.84 -28.67
CA ALA A 234 -10.20 7.37 -29.03
C ALA A 234 -9.93 7.61 -30.52
N GLN A 235 -8.76 8.16 -30.87
CA GLN A 235 -8.31 8.29 -32.25
C GLN A 235 -7.93 6.95 -32.87
N GLN A 236 -7.48 6.02 -32.02
CA GLN A 236 -7.24 4.64 -32.41
C GLN A 236 -7.76 3.73 -31.31
N ARG A 237 -8.50 2.70 -31.69
CA ARG A 237 -8.96 1.65 -30.81
C ARG A 237 -8.68 0.29 -31.44
N GLN A 238 -8.16 -0.64 -30.66
CA GLN A 238 -7.95 -2.02 -31.07
C GLN A 238 -8.42 -2.97 -29.99
N ASP A 239 -9.30 -3.90 -30.38
CA ASP A 239 -9.93 -4.84 -29.49
C ASP A 239 -9.29 -6.22 -29.69
N TYR A 240 -8.67 -6.74 -28.64
CA TYR A 240 -7.97 -8.01 -28.64
C TYR A 240 -8.70 -9.04 -27.79
N ARG A 241 -9.34 -9.98 -28.47
CA ARG A 241 -9.89 -11.19 -27.87
C ARG A 241 -9.16 -12.39 -28.46
N ILE A 242 -7.94 -12.62 -28.00
CA ILE A 242 -7.04 -13.70 -28.43
C ILE A 242 -6.06 -13.96 -27.28
N GLY A 243 -5.45 -15.14 -27.25
CA GLY A 243 -4.48 -15.54 -26.24
C GLY A 243 -3.38 -14.48 -26.07
N PHE A 244 -3.10 -14.10 -24.82
CA PHE A 244 -2.18 -13.01 -24.52
C PHE A 244 -0.79 -13.21 -25.15
N LEU A 245 -0.30 -14.44 -25.23
CA LEU A 245 1.00 -14.73 -25.85
C LEU A 245 1.02 -14.47 -27.37
N ALA A 246 -0.12 -14.34 -28.05
CA ALA A 246 -0.18 -13.91 -29.46
C ALA A 246 -0.02 -12.39 -29.65
N ILE A 247 -0.22 -11.59 -28.59
CA ILE A 247 -0.35 -10.13 -28.71
C ILE A 247 0.55 -9.32 -27.80
N TYR A 248 1.20 -9.90 -26.79
CA TYR A 248 2.02 -9.15 -25.82
C TYR A 248 3.05 -8.21 -26.48
N GLN A 249 3.76 -8.69 -27.51
CA GLN A 249 4.71 -7.88 -28.27
C GLN A 249 4.00 -6.79 -29.09
N LYS A 250 2.88 -7.13 -29.74
CA LYS A 250 2.08 -6.17 -30.52
C LYS A 250 1.56 -5.02 -29.65
N LEU A 251 1.15 -5.30 -28.41
CA LEU A 251 0.72 -4.28 -27.46
C LEU A 251 1.84 -3.30 -27.14
N TRP A 252 3.06 -3.80 -26.90
CA TRP A 252 4.23 -2.95 -26.74
C TRP A 252 4.52 -2.15 -28.01
N ASP A 253 4.55 -2.77 -29.18
CA ASP A 253 4.85 -2.10 -30.45
C ASP A 253 3.85 -0.97 -30.73
N LEU A 254 2.57 -1.15 -30.38
CA LEU A 254 1.54 -0.11 -30.47
C LEU A 254 1.77 1.05 -29.51
N ILE A 255 2.15 0.76 -28.26
CA ILE A 255 2.49 1.79 -27.28
C ILE A 255 3.72 2.56 -27.76
N ASN A 256 4.73 1.84 -28.24
CA ASN A 256 5.99 2.39 -28.68
C ASN A 256 5.89 3.25 -29.94
N LEU A 257 4.88 3.01 -30.79
CA LEU A 257 4.61 3.81 -32.00
C LEU A 257 4.44 5.31 -31.70
N ARG A 258 3.96 5.65 -30.50
CA ARG A 258 3.74 7.04 -30.03
C ARG A 258 4.44 7.30 -28.70
N ASN A 259 5.59 6.66 -28.51
CA ASN A 259 6.42 6.79 -27.34
C ASN A 259 7.57 7.76 -27.64
N ASP A 260 7.33 9.05 -27.39
CA ASP A 260 8.36 10.07 -27.61
C ASP A 260 9.55 9.84 -26.67
N ILE A 261 10.72 10.32 -27.10
CA ILE A 261 11.95 10.30 -26.30
C ILE A 261 12.22 11.72 -25.82
N GLU A 262 12.43 11.87 -24.51
CA GLU A 262 12.93 13.10 -23.91
C GLU A 262 14.46 13.07 -23.82
N HIS A 263 15.09 14.18 -24.21
CA HIS A 263 16.54 14.34 -24.18
C HIS A 263 16.96 15.12 -22.93
N VAL A 264 17.47 14.42 -21.91
CA VAL A 264 17.93 15.03 -20.67
C VAL A 264 19.42 15.32 -20.73
N ARG A 265 19.81 16.58 -20.53
CA ARG A 265 21.23 16.98 -20.50
C ARG A 265 21.85 16.75 -19.11
N GLU A 266 22.94 16.01 -19.09
CA GLU A 266 23.76 15.68 -17.92
C GLU A 266 25.21 16.08 -18.19
N GLY A 267 25.53 17.35 -17.90
CA GLY A 267 26.84 17.91 -18.20
C GLY A 267 27.09 17.93 -19.71
N LEU A 268 28.07 17.14 -20.16
CA LEU A 268 28.43 16.99 -21.58
C LEU A 268 27.63 15.88 -22.28
N PHE A 269 26.91 15.04 -21.53
CA PHE A 269 26.15 13.91 -22.07
C PHE A 269 24.67 14.26 -22.24
N ILE A 270 24.01 13.61 -23.19
CA ILE A 270 22.55 13.64 -23.37
C ILE A 270 22.07 12.21 -23.15
N ARG A 271 21.13 12.05 -22.22
CA ARG A 271 20.46 10.80 -21.93
C ARG A 271 19.08 10.80 -22.58
N ASP A 272 18.82 9.77 -23.35
CA ASP A 272 17.55 9.56 -24.01
C ASP A 272 16.64 8.74 -23.10
N ILE A 273 15.53 9.35 -22.67
CA ILE A 273 14.57 8.73 -21.78
C ILE A 273 13.24 8.62 -22.53
N PRO A 274 12.78 7.41 -22.91
CA PRO A 274 11.48 7.25 -23.54
C PRO A 274 10.38 7.63 -22.56
N ASN A 275 9.24 8.14 -23.01
CA ASN A 275 8.11 8.43 -22.12
C ASN A 275 7.68 7.16 -21.36
N PHE A 276 7.61 6.03 -22.05
CA PHE A 276 7.25 4.74 -21.49
C PHE A 276 8.41 3.75 -21.66
N ASN A 277 8.96 3.29 -20.54
CA ASN A 277 10.01 2.27 -20.53
C ASN A 277 9.41 0.89 -20.83
N GLU A 278 10.03 0.14 -21.74
CA GLU A 278 9.54 -1.18 -22.19
C GLU A 278 9.35 -2.17 -21.05
N GLU A 279 10.30 -2.24 -20.11
CA GLU A 279 10.24 -3.17 -18.98
C GLU A 279 9.12 -2.80 -18.01
N VAL A 280 8.88 -1.50 -17.79
CA VAL A 280 7.76 -1.00 -16.98
C VAL A 280 6.43 -1.36 -17.63
N ILE A 281 6.30 -1.17 -18.95
CA ILE A 281 5.07 -1.48 -19.67
C ILE A 281 4.82 -2.99 -19.71
N ARG A 282 5.84 -3.79 -20.00
CA ARG A 282 5.71 -5.26 -19.99
C ARG A 282 5.24 -5.76 -18.65
N GLU A 283 5.85 -5.30 -17.57
CA GLU A 283 5.44 -5.66 -16.21
C GLU A 283 4.00 -5.25 -15.91
N ALA A 284 3.60 -4.05 -16.31
CA ALA A 284 2.23 -3.56 -16.16
C ALA A 284 1.20 -4.42 -16.93
N LEU A 285 1.51 -4.83 -18.15
CA LEU A 285 0.68 -5.72 -18.97
C LEU A 285 0.58 -7.13 -18.38
N LEU A 286 1.71 -7.70 -17.94
CA LEU A 286 1.77 -9.02 -17.30
C LEU A 286 0.97 -9.03 -16.00
N ASN A 287 1.07 -7.98 -15.20
CA ASN A 287 0.29 -7.82 -13.98
C ASN A 287 -1.21 -7.70 -14.28
N ALA A 288 -1.58 -6.97 -15.33
CA ALA A 288 -2.98 -6.86 -15.73
C ALA A 288 -3.58 -8.25 -16.02
N VAL A 289 -2.91 -9.07 -16.83
CA VAL A 289 -3.39 -10.42 -17.19
C VAL A 289 -3.37 -11.38 -15.99
N THR A 290 -2.34 -11.28 -15.14
CA THR A 290 -2.15 -12.18 -13.99
C THR A 290 -3.13 -11.90 -12.85
N HIS A 291 -3.47 -10.63 -12.63
CA HIS A 291 -4.32 -10.22 -11.49
C HIS A 291 -5.78 -9.91 -11.87
N ARG A 292 -6.13 -9.99 -13.16
CA ARG A 292 -7.51 -9.79 -13.65
C ARG A 292 -8.49 -10.79 -13.02
N ASP A 293 -9.65 -10.31 -12.61
CA ASP A 293 -10.77 -11.18 -12.26
C ASP A 293 -11.55 -11.60 -13.51
N TYR A 294 -11.34 -12.84 -13.96
CA TYR A 294 -11.98 -13.36 -15.17
C TYR A 294 -13.47 -13.69 -15.04
N HIS A 295 -14.01 -13.68 -13.81
CA HIS A 295 -15.45 -13.83 -13.59
C HIS A 295 -16.22 -12.53 -13.84
N LEU A 296 -15.55 -11.38 -13.74
CA LEU A 296 -16.19 -10.09 -13.94
C LEU A 296 -16.34 -9.79 -15.44
N GLN A 297 -17.48 -9.18 -15.76
CA GLN A 297 -17.68 -8.55 -17.06
C GLN A 297 -16.78 -7.31 -17.20
N GLY A 298 -16.44 -6.99 -18.44
CA GLY A 298 -15.56 -5.87 -18.77
C GLY A 298 -14.20 -6.33 -19.29
N SER A 299 -13.49 -5.43 -19.93
CA SER A 299 -12.22 -5.70 -20.62
C SER A 299 -11.09 -5.02 -19.87
N VAL A 300 -9.86 -5.49 -20.05
CA VAL A 300 -8.70 -4.70 -19.62
C VAL A 300 -8.56 -3.53 -20.58
N PHE A 301 -8.66 -2.29 -20.08
CA PHE A 301 -8.45 -1.11 -20.92
C PHE A 301 -7.04 -0.57 -20.74
N ILE A 302 -6.31 -0.47 -21.84
CA ILE A 302 -5.01 0.21 -21.92
C ILE A 302 -5.24 1.52 -22.66
N ARG A 303 -5.29 2.64 -21.94
CA ARG A 303 -5.50 3.97 -22.50
C ARG A 303 -4.18 4.71 -22.51
N GLN A 304 -3.66 4.98 -23.70
CA GLN A 304 -2.44 5.75 -23.90
C GLN A 304 -2.76 7.19 -24.29
N PHE A 305 -2.12 8.10 -23.59
CA PHE A 305 -2.01 9.53 -23.88
C PHE A 305 -0.53 9.88 -24.12
N PRO A 306 -0.20 11.07 -24.66
CA PRO A 306 1.19 11.43 -24.96
C PRO A 306 2.15 11.29 -23.76
N LYS A 307 1.70 11.60 -22.54
CA LYS A 307 2.50 11.59 -21.30
C LYS A 307 1.89 10.78 -20.16
N LEU A 308 0.89 9.95 -20.45
CA LEU A 308 0.21 9.11 -19.46
C LEU A 308 -0.21 7.79 -20.11
N LEU A 309 0.05 6.68 -19.43
CA LEU A 309 -0.56 5.38 -19.75
C LEU A 309 -1.41 4.94 -18.57
N GLU A 310 -2.66 4.60 -18.83
CA GLU A 310 -3.60 4.11 -17.83
C GLU A 310 -4.02 2.68 -18.18
N ILE A 311 -3.89 1.76 -17.23
CA ILE A 311 -4.36 0.38 -17.34
C ILE A 311 -5.47 0.18 -16.30
N GLU A 312 -6.70 0.03 -16.78
CA GLU A 312 -7.85 -0.32 -15.97
C GLU A 312 -8.12 -1.82 -16.09
N ASN A 313 -8.00 -2.52 -14.97
CA ASN A 313 -8.12 -3.97 -14.90
C ASN A 313 -9.33 -4.38 -14.06
N PRO A 314 -10.24 -5.24 -14.57
CA PRO A 314 -11.38 -5.74 -13.80
C PRO A 314 -10.96 -6.53 -12.56
N GLY A 315 -11.62 -6.22 -11.45
CA GLY A 315 -11.38 -6.77 -10.12
C GLY A 315 -10.51 -5.84 -9.27
N GLY A 316 -10.87 -5.67 -7.98
CA GLY A 316 -10.03 -4.95 -7.02
C GLY A 316 -8.76 -5.71 -6.62
N PHE A 317 -7.95 -5.11 -5.74
CA PHE A 317 -6.74 -5.76 -5.23
C PHE A 317 -7.02 -7.14 -4.60
N PRO A 318 -6.13 -8.13 -4.81
CA PRO A 318 -6.23 -9.43 -4.12
C PRO A 318 -6.28 -9.27 -2.61
N THR A 319 -6.87 -10.25 -1.93
CA THR A 319 -7.04 -10.20 -0.47
C THR A 319 -5.72 -9.98 0.25
N GLY A 320 -5.70 -8.93 1.08
CA GLY A 320 -4.55 -8.53 1.86
C GLY A 320 -3.49 -7.73 1.11
N VAL A 321 -3.67 -7.44 -0.18
CA VAL A 321 -2.84 -6.50 -0.96
C VAL A 321 -3.53 -5.14 -0.99
N THR A 322 -2.75 -4.08 -0.82
CA THR A 322 -3.19 -2.68 -0.88
C THR A 322 -2.16 -1.84 -1.65
N PRO A 323 -2.50 -0.64 -2.16
CA PRO A 323 -1.52 0.26 -2.79
C PRO A 323 -0.28 0.51 -1.91
N GLU A 324 -0.44 0.54 -0.59
CA GLU A 324 0.63 0.80 0.36
C GLU A 324 1.59 -0.39 0.57
N ASN A 325 1.15 -1.61 0.25
CA ASN A 325 1.94 -2.83 0.50
C ASN A 325 2.28 -3.62 -0.77
N ILE A 326 1.86 -3.14 -1.95
CA ILE A 326 2.01 -3.81 -3.24
C ILE A 326 3.47 -4.13 -3.60
N LEU A 327 4.42 -3.37 -3.07
CA LEU A 327 5.87 -3.62 -3.23
C LEU A 327 6.34 -4.86 -2.46
N TYR A 328 5.70 -5.20 -1.34
CA TYR A 328 6.21 -6.22 -0.41
C TYR A 328 5.32 -7.46 -0.33
N LYS A 329 4.08 -7.38 -0.83
CA LYS A 329 3.12 -8.46 -0.75
C LYS A 329 2.62 -8.88 -2.12
N GLN A 330 2.89 -10.14 -2.44
CA GLN A 330 2.55 -10.75 -3.70
C GLN A 330 1.50 -11.83 -3.50
N ASN A 331 0.41 -11.73 -4.24
CA ASN A 331 -0.65 -12.74 -4.26
C ASN A 331 -1.31 -12.77 -5.65
N PRO A 332 -0.77 -13.55 -6.61
CA PRO A 332 -1.34 -13.65 -7.94
C PRO A 332 -2.75 -14.24 -7.86
N ARG A 333 -3.72 -13.52 -8.44
CA ARG A 333 -5.11 -14.01 -8.52
C ARG A 333 -5.21 -15.24 -9.41
N ASN A 334 -4.46 -15.24 -10.51
CA ASN A 334 -4.38 -16.35 -11.46
C ASN A 334 -2.98 -16.97 -11.39
N ARG A 335 -2.81 -17.93 -10.47
CA ARG A 335 -1.50 -18.54 -10.18
C ARG A 335 -1.01 -19.37 -11.37
N ARG A 336 -1.88 -20.11 -12.05
CA ARG A 336 -1.51 -20.88 -13.27
C ARG A 336 -0.90 -19.97 -14.32
N ILE A 337 -1.48 -18.79 -14.54
CA ILE A 337 -0.94 -17.78 -15.47
C ILE A 337 0.46 -17.32 -15.05
N ALA A 338 0.62 -16.95 -13.77
CA ALA A 338 1.90 -16.51 -13.23
C ALA A 338 3.01 -17.57 -13.38
N GLU A 339 2.68 -18.85 -13.17
CA GLU A 339 3.61 -19.97 -13.33
C GLU A 339 4.03 -20.17 -14.80
N VAL A 340 3.10 -20.03 -15.75
CA VAL A 340 3.44 -20.07 -17.18
C VAL A 340 4.33 -18.88 -17.57
N PHE A 341 4.03 -17.67 -17.11
CA PHE A 341 4.90 -16.51 -17.33
C PHE A 341 6.29 -16.69 -16.73
N GLN A 342 6.40 -17.34 -15.57
CA GLN A 342 7.68 -17.71 -14.97
C GLN A 342 8.46 -18.72 -15.83
N LYS A 343 7.79 -19.76 -16.37
CA LYS A 343 8.40 -20.73 -17.31
C LYS A 343 8.86 -20.05 -18.60
N CYS A 344 8.11 -19.07 -19.08
CA CYS A 344 8.45 -18.25 -20.25
C CYS A 344 9.54 -17.21 -19.98
N GLY A 345 9.94 -17.01 -18.72
CA GLY A 345 10.91 -15.97 -18.35
C GLY A 345 10.37 -14.54 -18.45
N LEU A 346 9.05 -14.37 -18.51
CA LEU A 346 8.38 -13.07 -18.55
C LEU A 346 8.28 -12.43 -17.16
N ILE A 347 8.19 -13.25 -16.10
CA ILE A 347 8.16 -12.82 -14.70
C ILE A 347 9.27 -13.53 -13.92
N GLU A 348 9.86 -12.85 -12.93
CA GLU A 348 10.85 -13.41 -12.02
C GLU A 348 10.22 -14.17 -10.84
N ARG A 349 10.90 -15.23 -10.35
CA ARG A 349 10.37 -16.07 -9.25
C ARG A 349 10.16 -15.33 -7.93
N SER A 350 10.88 -14.23 -7.73
CA SER A 350 10.97 -13.51 -6.45
C SER A 350 9.84 -12.51 -6.22
N GLY A 351 8.91 -12.32 -7.15
CA GLY A 351 7.82 -11.34 -6.98
C GLY A 351 8.31 -9.89 -7.00
N GLN A 352 9.46 -9.63 -7.61
CA GLN A 352 10.09 -8.30 -7.77
C GLN A 352 9.51 -7.49 -8.94
N GLY A 353 8.37 -7.90 -9.48
CA GLY A 353 7.80 -7.29 -10.69
C GLY A 353 7.46 -5.81 -10.46
N ALA A 354 6.64 -5.53 -9.44
CA ALA A 354 6.34 -4.16 -9.01
C ALA A 354 7.61 -3.36 -8.70
N ASP A 355 8.64 -3.98 -8.14
CA ASP A 355 9.89 -3.29 -7.82
C ASP A 355 10.56 -2.65 -9.04
N LYS A 356 10.51 -3.32 -10.21
CA LYS A 356 11.04 -2.78 -11.47
C LYS A 356 10.30 -1.52 -11.91
N MET A 357 8.96 -1.53 -11.84
CA MET A 357 8.15 -0.36 -12.22
C MET A 357 8.50 0.85 -11.37
N PHE A 358 8.60 0.68 -10.05
CA PHE A 358 8.92 1.78 -9.13
C PHE A 358 10.37 2.23 -9.29
N ARG A 359 11.32 1.29 -9.40
CA ARG A 359 12.73 1.59 -9.61
C ARG A 359 12.98 2.40 -10.88
N PHE A 360 12.51 1.91 -12.03
CA PHE A 360 12.73 2.61 -13.30
C PHE A 360 12.01 3.95 -13.35
N SER A 361 10.84 4.09 -12.72
CA SER A 361 10.18 5.40 -12.63
C SER A 361 11.09 6.44 -11.96
N ILE A 362 11.78 6.08 -10.86
CA ILE A 362 12.68 6.98 -10.15
C ILE A 362 13.99 7.19 -10.94
N GLU A 363 14.58 6.13 -11.47
CA GLU A 363 15.83 6.19 -12.27
C GLU A 363 15.68 6.94 -13.60
N GLU A 364 14.44 7.18 -14.03
CA GLU A 364 14.08 8.00 -15.19
C GLU A 364 13.46 9.36 -14.80
N ALA A 365 13.51 9.71 -13.50
CA ALA A 365 12.99 10.96 -12.95
C ALA A 365 11.50 11.22 -13.23
N LYS A 366 10.69 10.17 -13.25
CA LYS A 366 9.22 10.18 -13.45
C LYS A 366 8.48 9.96 -12.13
N SER A 367 7.18 10.25 -12.12
CA SER A 367 6.32 9.87 -10.99
C SER A 367 6.29 8.37 -10.78
N LEU A 368 6.15 7.95 -9.52
CA LEU A 368 5.85 6.57 -9.16
C LEU A 368 4.52 6.10 -9.78
N PRO A 369 4.37 4.78 -10.00
CA PRO A 369 3.10 4.18 -10.37
C PRO A 369 1.96 4.61 -9.43
N ASP A 370 0.90 5.19 -10.00
CA ASP A 370 -0.25 5.70 -9.27
C ASP A 370 -1.43 4.71 -9.34
N TYR A 371 -1.88 4.26 -8.17
CA TYR A 371 -3.03 3.37 -8.00
C TYR A 371 -4.24 4.02 -7.33
N THR A 372 -4.21 5.34 -7.12
CA THR A 372 -5.20 6.07 -6.29
C THR A 372 -6.63 6.04 -6.84
N ARG A 373 -6.80 5.75 -8.13
CA ARG A 373 -8.12 5.58 -8.78
C ARG A 373 -8.68 4.15 -8.68
N SER A 374 -7.95 3.24 -8.03
CA SER A 374 -8.43 1.86 -7.83
C SER A 374 -9.54 1.81 -6.78
N ASP A 375 -10.45 0.87 -6.95
CA ASP A 375 -11.54 0.62 -6.02
C ASP A 375 -11.73 -0.88 -5.75
N THR A 376 -12.90 -1.27 -5.22
CA THR A 376 -13.18 -2.68 -4.89
C THR A 376 -13.42 -3.53 -6.15
N TYR A 377 -13.76 -2.91 -7.27
CA TYR A 377 -14.20 -3.58 -8.50
C TYR A 377 -13.21 -3.43 -9.65
N SER A 378 -12.26 -2.51 -9.56
CA SER A 378 -11.25 -2.25 -10.58
C SER A 378 -9.92 -1.81 -9.97
N VAL A 379 -8.82 -2.28 -10.55
CA VAL A 379 -7.47 -1.75 -10.30
C VAL A 379 -7.10 -0.84 -11.46
N ASN A 380 -6.78 0.41 -11.15
CA ASN A 380 -6.38 1.41 -12.12
C ASN A 380 -4.91 1.78 -11.87
N LEU A 381 -4.04 1.41 -12.80
CA LEU A 381 -2.62 1.74 -12.79
C LEU A 381 -2.36 2.91 -13.75
N ARG A 382 -1.77 3.99 -13.23
CA ARG A 382 -1.37 5.16 -14.01
C ARG A 382 0.15 5.30 -13.99
N LEU A 383 0.74 5.34 -15.18
CA LEU A 383 2.17 5.52 -15.41
C LEU A 383 2.40 6.86 -16.09
N SER A 384 3.15 7.76 -15.44
CA SER A 384 3.52 9.04 -16.03
C SER A 384 4.68 8.85 -16.99
N GLY A 385 4.57 9.41 -18.19
CA GLY A 385 5.66 9.44 -19.16
C GLY A 385 6.45 10.74 -19.19
N GLY A 386 6.07 11.73 -18.37
CA GLY A 386 6.78 13.01 -18.30
C GLY A 386 7.87 12.98 -17.23
N ILE A 387 9.01 13.57 -17.55
CA ILE A 387 10.08 13.78 -16.58
C ILE A 387 9.69 14.92 -15.63
N GLN A 388 9.81 14.68 -14.34
CA GLN A 388 9.38 15.61 -13.30
C GLN A 388 10.54 16.24 -12.54
N ASP A 389 11.51 15.44 -12.09
CA ASP A 389 12.56 15.94 -11.20
C ASP A 389 13.94 15.33 -11.49
N VAL A 390 14.56 15.85 -12.55
CA VAL A 390 15.95 15.49 -12.92
C VAL A 390 16.94 15.87 -11.80
N GLN A 391 16.66 16.90 -11.01
CA GLN A 391 17.59 17.35 -9.98
C GLN A 391 17.61 16.38 -8.80
N PHE A 392 16.47 15.81 -8.45
CA PHE A 392 16.38 14.74 -7.45
C PHE A 392 17.20 13.52 -7.87
N LEU A 393 17.06 13.06 -9.12
CA LEU A 393 17.86 11.94 -9.64
C LEU A 393 19.37 12.23 -9.59
N LYS A 394 19.82 13.39 -10.08
CA LYS A 394 21.24 13.80 -10.01
C LYS A 394 21.77 13.84 -8.58
N PHE A 395 20.93 14.18 -7.62
CA PHE A 395 21.30 14.12 -6.21
C PHE A 395 21.48 12.68 -5.71
N LEU A 396 20.56 11.77 -6.08
CA LEU A 396 20.66 10.35 -5.70
C LEU A 396 21.94 9.70 -6.26
N GLU A 397 22.28 10.00 -7.51
CA GLU A 397 23.52 9.53 -8.16
C GLU A 397 24.75 10.05 -7.43
N LYS A 398 24.79 11.36 -7.15
CA LYS A 398 25.89 11.97 -6.39
C LYS A 398 26.07 11.33 -5.00
N ILE A 399 24.99 11.06 -4.28
CA ILE A 399 25.07 10.41 -2.97
C ILE A 399 25.50 8.94 -3.10
N SER A 400 25.02 8.23 -4.13
CA SER A 400 25.44 6.86 -4.43
C SER A 400 26.96 6.79 -4.65
N GLU A 401 27.51 7.70 -5.45
CA GLU A 401 28.96 7.77 -5.70
C GLU A 401 29.76 8.17 -4.45
N GLU A 402 29.36 9.25 -3.76
CA GLU A 402 30.07 9.76 -2.58
C GLU A 402 30.15 8.72 -1.45
N LYS A 403 29.07 7.96 -1.24
CA LYS A 403 28.93 7.04 -0.10
C LYS A 403 29.04 5.57 -0.50
N LYS A 404 29.24 5.26 -1.78
CA LYS A 404 29.24 3.91 -2.36
C LYS A 404 27.99 3.11 -1.95
N ILE A 405 26.82 3.76 -2.05
CA ILE A 405 25.54 3.15 -1.70
C ILE A 405 24.91 2.58 -2.96
N ASP A 406 24.57 1.30 -2.91
CA ASP A 406 23.61 0.72 -3.86
C ASP A 406 22.20 0.89 -3.30
N TRP A 407 21.32 1.52 -4.08
CA TRP A 407 19.97 1.83 -3.65
C TRP A 407 19.05 0.63 -3.84
N THR A 408 18.38 0.23 -2.76
CA THR A 408 17.25 -0.69 -2.89
C THR A 408 16.02 0.07 -3.38
N VAL A 409 15.05 -0.63 -3.98
CA VAL A 409 13.77 -0.01 -4.39
C VAL A 409 13.05 0.63 -3.19
N SER A 410 13.10 -0.05 -2.03
CA SER A 410 12.56 0.48 -0.77
C SER A 410 13.19 1.82 -0.38
N ASP A 411 14.50 2.00 -0.59
CA ASP A 411 15.19 3.26 -0.30
C ASP A 411 14.75 4.36 -1.26
N LEU A 412 14.70 4.07 -2.55
CA LEU A 412 14.32 5.03 -3.58
C LEU A 412 12.90 5.53 -3.34
N VAL A 413 11.95 4.61 -3.11
CA VAL A 413 10.56 4.95 -2.81
C VAL A 413 10.42 5.74 -1.52
N LEU A 414 11.16 5.36 -0.47
CA LEU A 414 11.19 6.12 0.79
C LEU A 414 11.67 7.55 0.59
N LEU A 415 12.76 7.74 -0.15
CA LEU A 415 13.32 9.06 -0.43
C LEU A 415 12.36 9.91 -1.27
N GLU A 416 11.72 9.31 -2.28
CA GLU A 416 10.70 9.97 -3.11
C GLU A 416 9.48 10.39 -2.28
N TYR A 417 8.98 9.51 -1.40
CA TYR A 417 7.87 9.84 -0.49
C TYR A 417 8.23 11.01 0.43
N ILE A 418 9.44 11.03 0.99
CA ILE A 418 9.91 12.15 1.82
C ILE A 418 10.06 13.44 1.00
N HIS A 419 10.56 13.33 -0.23
CA HIS A 419 10.72 14.46 -1.14
C HIS A 419 9.38 15.14 -1.44
N GLN A 420 8.40 14.33 -1.86
CA GLN A 420 7.03 14.75 -2.17
C GLN A 420 6.19 15.09 -0.92
N GLY A 421 6.66 14.73 0.28
CA GLY A 421 5.93 14.95 1.53
C GLY A 421 4.76 13.98 1.76
N ILE A 422 4.80 12.82 1.10
CA ILE A 422 3.86 11.73 1.29
C ILE A 422 4.08 11.09 2.66
N LYS A 423 2.98 10.68 3.30
CA LYS A 423 3.02 10.07 4.63
C LYS A 423 3.62 8.66 4.56
N LEU A 424 4.63 8.41 5.38
CA LEU A 424 5.29 7.11 5.45
C LEU A 424 4.44 6.04 6.14
N THR A 425 4.54 4.82 5.62
CA THR A 425 3.97 3.59 6.20
C THR A 425 4.99 2.92 7.13
N PRO A 426 4.55 2.05 8.07
CA PRO A 426 5.47 1.34 8.98
C PRO A 426 6.47 0.41 8.29
N SER A 427 6.23 0.02 7.03
CA SER A 427 7.10 -0.88 6.26
C SER A 427 8.51 -0.33 6.00
N PHE A 428 8.70 0.99 6.10
CA PHE A 428 9.99 1.63 5.85
C PHE A 428 10.91 1.71 7.07
N HIS A 429 10.59 1.07 8.20
CA HIS A 429 11.33 1.27 9.46
C HIS A 429 12.84 1.04 9.33
N ASP A 430 13.26 -0.08 8.73
CA ASP A 430 14.67 -0.45 8.61
C ASP A 430 15.43 0.48 7.64
N ALA A 431 14.82 0.78 6.49
CA ALA A 431 15.37 1.72 5.51
C ALA A 431 15.52 3.12 6.11
N LEU A 432 14.48 3.59 6.82
CA LEU A 432 14.47 4.90 7.48
C LEU A 432 15.57 5.00 8.53
N TYR A 433 15.73 3.99 9.39
CA TYR A 433 16.78 3.98 10.41
C TYR A 433 18.18 4.03 9.78
N ARG A 434 18.42 3.21 8.76
CA ARG A 434 19.70 3.18 8.04
C ARG A 434 20.02 4.51 7.37
N LEU A 435 19.07 5.10 6.65
CA LEU A 435 19.26 6.36 5.92
C LEU A 435 19.38 7.59 6.82
N ILE A 436 18.81 7.54 8.04
CA ILE A 436 19.07 8.54 9.09
C ILE A 436 20.51 8.41 9.59
N ASN A 437 20.97 7.19 9.90
CA ASN A 437 22.35 6.97 10.37
C ASN A 437 23.40 7.33 9.32
N GLN A 438 23.03 7.31 8.05
CA GLN A 438 23.88 7.75 6.95
C GLN A 438 23.78 9.24 6.67
N ASP A 439 23.06 10.06 7.45
CA ASP A 439 22.85 11.51 7.20
C ASP A 439 22.24 11.83 5.82
N ILE A 440 21.38 10.94 5.31
CA ILE A 440 20.64 11.17 4.05
C ILE A 440 19.26 11.76 4.36
N ILE A 441 18.65 11.31 5.46
CA ILE A 441 17.39 11.80 6.00
C ILE A 441 17.64 12.47 7.35
N GLU A 442 17.00 13.61 7.60
CA GLU A 442 16.97 14.28 8.90
C GLU A 442 15.58 14.17 9.54
N VAL A 443 15.57 14.04 10.87
CA VAL A 443 14.35 14.07 11.68
C VAL A 443 14.08 15.50 12.14
N SER A 444 12.88 16.01 11.88
CA SER A 444 12.38 17.28 12.41
C SER A 444 11.20 17.05 13.35
N GLY A 445 11.18 17.77 14.48
CA GLY A 445 10.13 17.67 15.49
C GLY A 445 10.41 16.63 16.59
N ARG A 446 9.44 16.47 17.52
CA ARG A 446 9.49 15.49 18.63
C ARG A 446 8.11 14.89 18.87
N GLY A 447 8.07 13.62 19.30
CA GLY A 447 6.83 12.91 19.65
C GLY A 447 5.87 12.76 18.46
N LYS A 448 4.58 13.09 18.65
CA LYS A 448 3.54 12.92 17.62
C LYS A 448 3.67 13.84 16.39
N GLY A 449 4.59 14.81 16.42
CA GLY A 449 4.84 15.75 15.32
C GLY A 449 6.13 15.50 14.55
N VAL A 450 6.72 14.32 14.67
CA VAL A 450 7.94 13.95 13.93
C VAL A 450 7.65 13.94 12.43
N LYS A 451 8.50 14.63 11.69
CA LYS A 451 8.55 14.66 10.22
C LYS A 451 9.94 14.23 9.78
N TYR A 452 10.00 13.55 8.65
CA TYR A 452 11.26 13.21 7.99
C TYR A 452 11.44 14.14 6.81
N ILE A 453 12.65 14.64 6.64
CA ILE A 453 13.04 15.52 5.52
C ILE A 453 14.35 15.01 4.95
N LEU A 454 14.61 15.26 3.66
CA LEU A 454 15.93 15.04 3.09
C LEU A 454 16.99 15.91 3.80
N SER A 455 18.23 15.47 3.81
CA SER A 455 19.31 16.16 4.52
C SER A 455 19.58 17.57 3.98
N LYS A 456 20.26 18.40 4.77
CA LYS A 456 20.75 19.72 4.37
C LYS A 456 21.54 19.70 3.06
N LYS A 457 22.27 18.60 2.80
CA LYS A 457 23.05 18.41 1.56
C LYS A 457 22.17 18.47 0.32
N PHE A 458 20.97 17.87 0.36
CA PHE A 458 20.00 17.89 -0.73
C PHE A 458 19.58 19.31 -1.10
N TYR A 459 19.05 20.07 -0.14
CA TYR A 459 18.60 21.43 -0.40
C TYR A 459 19.75 22.39 -0.70
N THR A 460 20.97 22.09 -0.24
CA THR A 460 22.15 22.87 -0.63
C THR A 460 22.52 22.59 -2.08
N PHE A 461 22.41 21.33 -2.52
CA PHE A 461 22.63 20.92 -3.92
C PHE A 461 21.62 21.60 -4.86
N LEU A 462 20.34 21.66 -4.50
CA LEU A 462 19.31 22.37 -5.27
C LEU A 462 19.44 23.90 -5.25
N GLY A 463 20.33 24.46 -4.44
CA GLY A 463 20.37 25.91 -4.17
C GLY A 463 19.21 26.42 -3.29
N GLU A 464 18.32 25.54 -2.85
CA GLU A 464 17.13 25.83 -2.06
C GLU A 464 17.37 25.89 -0.53
N LYS A 465 18.44 26.58 -0.11
CA LYS A 465 18.80 26.67 1.32
C LYS A 465 17.67 27.22 2.20
N GLY A 466 16.82 28.10 1.67
CA GLY A 466 15.64 28.64 2.36
C GLY A 466 14.53 27.61 2.57
N VAL A 467 14.32 26.70 1.61
CA VAL A 467 13.32 25.62 1.70
C VAL A 467 13.70 24.64 2.81
N TYR A 468 14.98 24.32 2.94
CA TYR A 468 15.50 23.53 4.06
C TYR A 468 15.13 24.14 5.41
N THR A 469 15.45 25.43 5.62
CA THR A 469 15.18 26.11 6.90
C THR A 469 13.69 26.11 7.22
N ARG A 470 12.83 26.31 6.21
CA ARG A 470 11.37 26.23 6.36
C ARG A 470 10.90 24.81 6.71
N ARG A 471 11.38 23.77 6.02
CA ARG A 471 10.99 22.37 6.23
C ARG A 471 11.52 21.80 7.55
N LYS A 472 12.77 22.10 7.91
CA LYS A 472 13.34 21.79 9.23
C LYS A 472 12.60 22.51 10.35
N GLY A 473 12.05 23.69 10.05
CA GLY A 473 11.31 24.52 10.98
C GLY A 473 12.25 25.23 11.94
N LEU A 474 11.67 26.12 12.75
CA LEU A 474 12.42 26.82 13.78
C LEU A 474 12.81 25.84 14.90
N ASP A 475 14.09 25.85 15.26
CA ASP A 475 14.55 25.14 16.45
C ASP A 475 13.97 25.76 17.73
N THR A 476 14.16 25.07 18.86
CA THR A 476 13.65 25.53 20.15
C THR A 476 14.21 26.90 20.54
N GLY A 477 15.46 27.22 20.17
CA GLY A 477 16.12 28.49 20.48
C GLY A 477 15.54 29.66 19.69
N ALA A 478 15.36 29.49 18.38
CA ALA A 478 14.76 30.48 17.50
C ALA A 478 13.29 30.74 17.85
N LYS A 479 12.53 29.69 18.20
CA LYS A 479 11.16 29.84 18.72
C LYS A 479 11.15 30.69 19.99
N LYS A 480 12.03 30.38 20.96
CA LYS A 480 12.17 31.16 22.19
C LYS A 480 12.56 32.61 21.93
N ALA A 481 13.49 32.85 21.01
CA ALA A 481 13.92 34.20 20.63
C ALA A 481 12.77 35.02 20.03
N LEU A 482 11.92 34.43 19.18
CA LEU A 482 10.73 35.12 18.66
C LEU A 482 9.74 35.49 19.76
N LEU A 483 9.51 34.60 20.73
CA LEU A 483 8.64 34.89 21.88
C LEU A 483 9.21 36.03 22.74
N ILE A 484 10.52 36.02 23.01
CA ILE A 484 11.22 37.10 23.72
C ILE A 484 11.07 38.42 22.95
N LYS A 485 11.37 38.42 21.65
CA LYS A 485 11.31 39.62 20.80
C LYS A 485 9.91 40.21 20.71
N HIS A 486 8.86 39.38 20.76
CA HIS A 486 7.48 39.84 20.86
C HIS A 486 7.23 40.59 22.18
N ILE A 487 7.67 40.03 23.31
CA ILE A 487 7.53 40.69 24.61
C ILE A 487 8.39 41.97 24.67
N GLU A 488 9.58 41.98 24.06
CA GLU A 488 10.43 43.19 23.94
C GLU A 488 9.70 44.32 23.22
N HIS A 489 9.08 44.05 22.07
CA HIS A 489 8.39 45.08 21.29
C HIS A 489 7.14 45.65 21.96
N TYR A 490 6.39 44.83 22.71
CA TYR A 490 5.09 45.22 23.28
C TYR A 490 5.09 45.36 24.80
N SER A 491 6.25 45.19 25.45
CA SER A 491 6.49 45.21 26.91
C SER A 491 5.76 44.14 27.74
N LYS A 492 4.65 43.60 27.24
CA LYS A 492 3.87 42.50 27.82
C LYS A 492 3.12 41.75 26.73
N ALA A 493 2.87 40.46 26.93
CA ALA A 493 2.10 39.65 25.99
C ALA A 493 1.18 38.65 26.72
N LYS A 494 -0.05 38.48 26.23
CA LYS A 494 -0.97 37.43 26.69
C LYS A 494 -0.64 36.09 26.03
N PHE A 495 -1.10 35.00 26.65
CA PHE A 495 -0.81 33.65 26.15
C PHE A 495 -1.29 33.41 24.72
N ASP A 496 -2.48 33.91 24.37
CA ASP A 496 -3.08 33.65 23.06
C ASP A 496 -2.32 34.35 21.91
N GLU A 497 -1.68 35.50 22.18
CA GLU A 497 -0.86 36.22 21.20
C GLU A 497 0.34 35.39 20.71
N PHE A 498 0.90 34.53 21.57
CA PHE A 498 2.05 33.69 21.18
C PHE A 498 1.70 32.62 20.15
N ASN A 499 0.42 32.28 20.02
CA ASN A 499 -0.05 31.39 18.96
C ASN A 499 0.02 32.08 17.59
N ASP A 500 -0.17 33.39 17.55
CA ASP A 500 -0.06 34.20 16.33
C ASP A 500 1.41 34.47 15.97
N VAL A 501 2.30 34.58 16.97
CA VAL A 501 3.75 34.75 16.77
C VAL A 501 4.39 33.49 16.16
N ILE A 502 3.92 32.30 16.54
CA ILE A 502 4.43 31.01 16.03
C ILE A 502 3.25 30.10 15.67
N PRO A 503 2.61 30.33 14.50
CA PRO A 503 1.46 29.56 14.09
C PRO A 503 1.82 28.07 13.90
N GLY A 504 0.91 27.18 14.33
CA GLY A 504 1.05 25.72 14.17
C GLY A 504 1.65 24.99 15.37
N LEU A 505 1.99 25.66 16.47
CA LEU A 505 2.29 25.00 17.75
C LEU A 505 1.00 24.64 18.50
N THR A 506 0.99 23.50 19.18
CA THR A 506 -0.10 23.19 20.11
C THR A 506 0.03 24.03 21.39
N ARG A 507 -1.10 24.28 22.09
CA ARG A 507 -1.09 25.00 23.39
C ARG A 507 -0.07 24.42 24.37
N ASP A 508 0.11 23.10 24.41
CA ASP A 508 1.06 22.44 25.32
C ASP A 508 2.52 22.67 24.91
N GLN A 509 2.82 22.68 23.61
CA GLN A 509 4.16 23.01 23.12
C GLN A 509 4.54 24.46 23.47
N LEU A 510 3.60 25.40 23.31
CA LEU A 510 3.76 26.80 23.70
C LEU A 510 3.98 26.98 25.21
N LYS A 511 3.17 26.29 26.04
CA LYS A 511 3.37 26.27 27.50
C LYS A 511 4.75 25.76 27.89
N ASN A 512 5.24 24.71 27.23
CA ASN A 512 6.57 24.15 27.51
C ASN A 512 7.69 25.13 27.15
N LEU A 513 7.56 25.87 26.04
CA LEU A 513 8.52 26.92 25.66
C LEU A 513 8.56 28.05 26.70
N LEU A 514 7.40 28.56 27.11
CA LEU A 514 7.29 29.62 28.13
C LEU A 514 7.79 29.16 29.49
N LYS A 515 7.48 27.91 29.89
CA LYS A 515 8.00 27.31 31.12
C LYS A 515 9.53 27.21 31.11
N SER A 516 10.12 26.85 29.97
CA SER A 516 11.58 26.83 29.80
C SER A 516 12.18 28.24 29.90
N LEU A 517 11.59 29.23 29.21
CA LEU A 517 12.04 30.63 29.27
C LEU A 517 11.96 31.21 30.69
N ARG A 518 10.91 30.87 31.43
CA ARG A 518 10.76 31.25 32.84
C ARG A 518 11.81 30.57 33.73
N LYS A 519 12.11 29.30 33.50
CA LYS A 519 13.17 28.56 34.22
C LYS A 519 14.55 29.13 33.93
N GLU A 520 14.77 29.62 32.71
CA GLU A 520 15.98 30.32 32.28
C GLU A 520 16.06 31.76 32.80
N GLY A 521 15.03 32.24 33.51
CA GLY A 521 15.00 33.58 34.09
C GLY A 521 14.80 34.71 33.07
N LYS A 522 14.37 34.42 31.84
CA LYS A 522 14.22 35.42 30.78
C LYS A 522 12.86 36.13 30.76
N ILE A 523 11.84 35.46 31.28
CA ILE A 523 10.47 35.99 31.34
C ILE A 523 9.84 35.65 32.69
N GLU A 524 8.86 36.43 33.09
CA GLU A 524 8.00 36.16 34.24
C GLU A 524 6.52 36.35 33.89
N PHE A 525 5.65 35.70 34.67
CA PHE A 525 4.21 35.78 34.49
C PHE A 525 3.59 36.58 35.64
N LEU A 526 2.85 37.63 35.32
CA LEU A 526 2.24 38.56 36.27
C LEU A 526 0.71 38.57 36.09
N GLY A 527 -0.03 38.63 37.19
CA GLY A 527 -1.49 38.76 37.22
C GLY A 527 -2.28 37.46 37.51
N ALA A 528 -3.60 37.61 37.68
CA ALA A 528 -4.51 36.51 38.00
C ALA A 528 -4.75 35.57 36.80
N HIS A 529 -4.94 34.28 37.06
CA HIS A 529 -4.91 33.18 36.07
C HIS A 529 -5.62 33.42 34.71
N ARG A 530 -6.73 34.18 34.68
CA ARG A 530 -7.48 34.51 33.45
C ARG A 530 -7.03 35.80 32.74
N ASN A 531 -6.41 36.74 33.46
CA ASN A 531 -6.00 38.06 32.94
C ASN A 531 -4.47 38.29 33.00
N GLY A 532 -3.70 37.26 33.34
CA GLY A 532 -2.25 37.39 33.47
C GLY A 532 -1.53 37.51 32.13
N TYR A 533 -0.36 38.11 32.18
CA TYR A 533 0.49 38.42 31.02
C TYR A 533 1.95 38.09 31.34
N TRP A 534 2.73 37.89 30.29
CA TRP A 534 4.16 37.60 30.37
C TRP A 534 4.96 38.86 30.09
N VAL A 535 5.98 39.11 30.90
CA VAL A 535 6.93 40.22 30.74
C VAL A 535 8.36 39.68 30.75
N LEU A 536 9.31 40.46 30.23
CA LEU A 536 10.74 40.16 30.38
C LEU A 536 11.16 40.41 31.83
N LYS A 537 12.17 39.65 32.25
CA LYS A 537 12.72 39.78 33.59
C LYS A 537 14.03 40.54 33.59
#